data_AF-A0A820P1R7-F1
#
_entry.id   AF-A0A820P1R7-F1
#
_cell.length_a   1.000
_cell.length_b   1.000
_cell.length_c   1.000
_cell.angle_alpha   90.00
_cell.angle_beta   90.00
_cell.angle_gamma   90.00
#
_symmetry.space_group_name_H-M   'P 1'
#
loop_
_entity.id
_entity.type
_entity.pdbx_description
1 polymer ?
#
loop_
_entity_poly.entity_id
_entity_poly.type
_entity_poly.pdbx_seq_one_letter_code
_entity_poly.pdbx_strand_id
1 'polypeptide(L)'
;KLSNTTMTSTRDSSTARPASSFDFDRMEKELSDYIHSHTKDVKKNCDTRLEIANAEKEEYEAYKNFKTMAEKKPIWNFHLLLKSKLTNWDNKNKNFHKIQKRVDYKLLPNFIEKHDFSFKIDTKVFEQNEIQPIYDEMREITNSFKKQAMEFYYRIAARELNNVRNEIDVIIENCRPKPSSALN
;
A
#
# COMPACT_ATOMS: atom_id res chain seq x y z
N LYS A 1 -72.65 74.85 72.11
CA LYS A 1 -72.06 73.68 71.43
C LYS A 1 -72.56 73.67 69.98
N LEU A 2 -71.68 74.07 69.06
CA LEU A 2 -71.73 73.91 67.59
C LEU A 2 -71.40 72.42 67.24
N SER A 3 -71.65 71.80 66.08
CA SER A 3 -72.07 72.23 64.73
C SER A 3 -72.56 71.03 63.90
N ASN A 4 -73.29 71.38 62.83
CA ASN A 4 -73.75 70.66 61.63
C ASN A 4 -72.85 69.56 61.01
N THR A 5 -73.51 68.55 60.44
CA THR A 5 -72.97 67.62 59.43
C THR A 5 -73.60 67.92 58.07
N THR A 6 -72.78 68.15 57.04
CA THR A 6 -73.22 68.22 55.63
C THR A 6 -72.54 67.10 54.85
N MET A 7 -73.34 66.31 54.13
CA MET A 7 -72.89 65.27 53.19
C MET A 7 -72.68 65.90 51.81
N THR A 8 -71.53 65.66 51.19
CA THR A 8 -71.32 65.81 49.75
C THR A 8 -70.55 64.58 49.26
N SER A 9 -71.10 63.86 48.29
CA SER A 9 -70.45 62.75 47.60
C SER A 9 -70.39 63.08 46.12
N THR A 10 -69.17 63.33 45.63
CA THR A 10 -68.87 63.63 44.23
C THR A 10 -68.38 62.33 43.58
N ARG A 11 -69.02 61.95 42.48
CA ARG A 11 -68.59 60.91 41.54
C ARG A 11 -67.40 61.42 40.75
N ASP A 12 -66.33 60.64 40.66
CA ASP A 12 -65.38 60.74 39.55
C ASP A 12 -64.97 59.34 39.07
N SER A 13 -65.14 59.15 37.77
CA SER A 13 -64.72 58.00 36.99
C SER A 13 -63.26 58.16 36.60
N SER A 14 -62.42 57.16 36.88
CA SER A 14 -61.14 57.00 36.19
C SER A 14 -60.91 55.53 35.83
N THR A 15 -60.97 55.25 34.54
CA THR A 15 -60.67 53.98 33.88
C THR A 15 -59.19 53.63 34.12
N ALA A 16 -58.90 52.85 35.16
CA ALA A 16 -57.59 52.25 35.35
C ALA A 16 -57.45 51.04 34.43
N ARG A 17 -56.49 51.08 33.49
CA ARG A 17 -55.99 49.88 32.80
C ARG A 17 -55.53 48.88 33.86
N PRO A 18 -55.94 47.60 33.81
CA PRO A 18 -55.54 46.65 34.85
C PRO A 18 -54.02 46.41 34.75
N ALA A 19 -53.33 46.69 35.84
CA ALA A 19 -51.90 46.44 36.04
C ALA A 19 -51.54 44.94 36.13
N SER A 20 -52.29 44.05 35.47
CA SER A 20 -52.20 42.60 35.67
C SER A 20 -51.29 41.88 34.68
N SER A 21 -50.94 42.48 33.53
CA SER A 21 -49.99 41.85 32.58
C SER A 21 -48.53 42.09 32.99
N PHE A 22 -48.23 43.28 33.53
CA PHE A 22 -46.86 43.66 33.90
C PHE A 22 -46.29 42.84 35.05
N ASP A 23 -47.13 42.40 35.99
CA ASP A 23 -46.73 41.53 37.10
C ASP A 23 -46.55 40.07 36.67
N PHE A 24 -47.32 39.60 35.68
CA PHE A 24 -47.17 38.25 35.16
C PHE A 24 -45.90 38.10 34.32
N ASP A 25 -45.64 39.06 33.41
CA ASP A 25 -44.43 39.08 32.59
C ASP A 25 -43.16 39.17 33.45
N ARG A 26 -43.23 39.93 34.55
CA ARG A 26 -42.13 40.04 35.51
C ARG A 26 -41.91 38.73 36.28
N MET A 27 -42.98 38.10 36.74
CA MET A 27 -42.92 36.82 37.44
C MET A 27 -42.39 35.70 36.53
N GLU A 28 -42.84 35.65 35.28
CA GLU A 28 -42.36 34.71 34.26
C GLU A 28 -40.86 34.90 33.99
N LYS A 29 -40.39 36.15 33.94
CA LYS A 29 -38.98 36.47 33.81
C LYS A 29 -38.17 36.02 35.04
N GLU A 30 -38.64 36.30 36.25
CA GLU A 30 -37.97 35.87 37.49
C GLU A 30 -37.92 34.33 37.59
N LEU A 31 -38.98 33.63 37.19
CA LEU A 31 -39.02 32.17 37.14
C LEU A 31 -38.07 31.61 36.09
N SER A 32 -38.01 32.24 34.90
CA SER A 32 -37.09 31.88 33.82
C SER A 32 -35.64 32.09 34.22
N ASP A 33 -35.32 33.20 34.88
CA ASP A 33 -33.98 33.50 35.41
C ASP A 33 -33.58 32.50 36.51
N TYR A 34 -34.53 32.10 37.36
CA TYR A 34 -34.33 31.07 38.38
C TYR A 34 -34.04 29.70 37.75
N ILE A 35 -34.87 29.26 36.79
CA ILE A 35 -34.66 28.00 36.06
C ILE A 35 -33.33 28.03 35.32
N HIS A 36 -33.02 29.13 34.64
CA HIS A 36 -31.78 29.27 33.90
C HIS A 36 -30.56 29.20 34.82
N SER A 37 -30.56 29.92 35.96
CA SER A 37 -29.45 29.90 36.91
C SER A 37 -29.23 28.51 37.53
N HIS A 38 -30.29 27.76 37.81
CA HIS A 38 -30.18 26.42 38.40
C HIS A 38 -29.93 25.31 37.38
N THR A 39 -30.16 25.54 36.09
CA THR A 39 -29.91 24.56 35.01
C THR A 39 -28.63 24.81 34.23
N LYS A 40 -28.03 26.01 34.33
CA LYS A 40 -26.81 26.40 33.62
C LYS A 40 -25.62 25.48 33.92
N ASP A 41 -25.40 25.16 35.18
CA ASP A 41 -24.28 24.30 35.58
C ASP A 41 -24.51 22.83 35.19
N VAL A 42 -25.77 22.38 35.23
CA VAL A 42 -26.15 21.04 34.74
C VAL A 42 -25.91 20.94 33.24
N LYS A 43 -26.33 21.94 32.46
CA LYS A 43 -26.07 22.00 31.02
C LYS A 43 -24.59 22.01 30.72
N LYS A 44 -23.80 22.85 31.40
CA LYS A 44 -22.35 22.89 31.26
C LYS A 44 -21.71 21.54 31.53
N ASN A 45 -22.13 20.84 32.60
CA ASN A 45 -21.62 19.51 32.91
C ASN A 45 -22.00 18.47 31.85
N CYS A 46 -23.21 18.54 31.28
CA CYS A 46 -23.63 17.68 30.17
C CYS A 46 -22.80 17.95 28.90
N ASP A 47 -22.56 19.22 28.58
CA ASP A 47 -21.76 19.64 27.42
C ASP A 47 -20.32 19.12 27.56
N THR A 48 -19.70 19.28 28.73
CA THR A 48 -18.35 18.72 29.00
C THR A 48 -18.32 17.20 28.83
N ARG A 49 -19.35 16.48 29.29
CA ARG A 49 -19.40 15.01 29.14
C ARG A 49 -19.55 14.58 27.68
N LEU A 50 -20.30 15.35 26.88
CA LEU A 50 -20.41 15.12 25.44
C LEU A 50 -19.07 15.36 24.73
N GLU A 51 -18.36 16.43 25.10
CA GLU A 51 -17.02 16.72 24.56
C GLU A 51 -16.04 15.58 24.86
N ILE A 52 -16.02 15.08 26.11
CA ILE A 52 -15.17 13.94 26.49
C ILE A 52 -15.53 12.69 25.68
N ALA A 53 -16.83 12.35 25.58
CA ALA A 53 -17.26 11.18 24.82
C ALA A 53 -16.92 11.27 23.33
N ASN A 54 -16.98 12.47 22.75
CA ASN A 54 -16.57 12.70 21.37
C ASN A 54 -15.05 12.52 21.19
N ALA A 55 -14.25 13.06 22.10
CA ALA A 55 -12.79 12.89 22.08
C ALA A 55 -12.38 11.41 22.21
N GLU A 56 -13.00 10.66 23.13
CA GLU A 56 -12.77 9.22 23.30
C GLU A 56 -13.15 8.42 22.03
N LYS A 57 -14.25 8.80 21.37
CA LYS A 57 -14.66 8.19 20.10
C LYS A 57 -13.64 8.45 19.00
N GLU A 58 -13.16 9.69 18.86
CA GLU A 58 -12.14 10.06 17.87
C GLU A 58 -10.83 9.30 18.12
N GLU A 59 -10.40 9.18 19.37
CA GLU A 59 -9.22 8.40 19.75
C GLU A 59 -9.39 6.92 19.39
N TYR A 60 -10.57 6.34 19.65
CA TYR A 60 -10.87 4.97 19.29
C TYR A 60 -10.88 4.75 17.77
N GLU A 61 -11.44 5.68 16.99
CA GLU A 61 -11.38 5.63 15.52
C GLU A 61 -9.95 5.73 15.00
N ALA A 62 -9.13 6.62 15.58
CA ALA A 62 -7.70 6.73 15.27
C ALA A 62 -6.96 5.42 15.61
N TYR A 63 -7.23 4.80 16.76
CA TYR A 63 -6.67 3.51 17.13
C TYR A 63 -7.09 2.40 16.16
N LYS A 64 -8.36 2.34 15.75
CA LYS A 64 -8.86 1.35 14.79
C LYS A 64 -8.18 1.52 13.42
N ASN A 65 -7.99 2.76 12.97
CA ASN A 65 -7.27 3.07 11.74
C ASN A 65 -5.80 2.67 11.84
N PHE A 66 -5.14 3.02 12.94
CA PHE A 66 -3.76 2.63 13.22
C PHE A 66 -3.59 1.11 13.26
N LYS A 67 -4.46 0.39 13.99
CA LYS A 67 -4.46 -1.07 14.07
C LYS A 67 -4.63 -1.70 12.70
N THR A 68 -5.59 -1.22 11.90
CA THR A 68 -5.80 -1.69 10.52
C THR A 68 -4.56 -1.46 9.65
N MET A 69 -3.89 -0.32 9.82
CA MET A 69 -2.67 0.03 9.07
C MET A 69 -1.46 -0.78 9.54
N ALA A 70 -1.34 -1.04 10.84
CA ALA A 70 -0.29 -1.84 11.46
C ALA A 70 -0.46 -3.34 11.22
N GLU A 71 -1.70 -3.85 11.13
CA GLU A 71 -1.99 -5.26 10.81
C GLU A 71 -1.75 -5.58 9.33
N LYS A 72 -1.75 -4.57 8.44
CA LYS A 72 -1.22 -4.65 7.07
C LYS A 72 0.33 -4.73 7.03
N LYS A 73 0.91 -5.48 7.97
CA LYS A 73 2.34 -5.79 8.15
C LYS A 73 3.09 -6.37 6.94
N PRO A 74 2.50 -7.02 5.91
CA PRO A 74 3.32 -7.51 4.80
C PRO A 74 3.89 -6.41 3.88
N ILE A 75 3.37 -5.17 3.92
CA ILE A 75 3.79 -4.11 2.97
C ILE A 75 5.17 -3.53 3.33
N TRP A 76 5.50 -3.42 4.62
CA TRP A 76 6.71 -2.71 5.05
C TRP A 76 8.01 -3.49 4.75
N ASN A 77 8.01 -4.82 4.88
CA ASN A 77 9.19 -5.66 4.60
C ASN A 77 9.24 -6.17 3.16
N PHE A 78 8.21 -5.91 2.36
CA PHE A 78 8.17 -6.28 0.95
C PHE A 78 9.38 -5.75 0.18
N HIS A 79 9.76 -4.49 0.41
CA HIS A 79 10.90 -3.88 -0.27
C HIS A 79 12.22 -4.62 0.03
N LEU A 80 12.39 -5.20 1.24
CA LEU A 80 13.58 -5.97 1.60
C LEU A 80 13.63 -7.30 0.86
N LEU A 81 12.49 -7.99 0.75
CA LEU A 81 12.37 -9.24 -0.01
C LEU A 81 12.61 -9.00 -1.50
N LEU A 82 11.98 -7.96 -2.06
CA LEU A 82 12.07 -7.64 -3.49
C LEU A 82 13.46 -7.14 -3.89
N LYS A 83 14.14 -6.36 -3.04
CA LYS A 83 15.45 -5.77 -3.35
C LYS A 83 16.48 -6.83 -3.72
N SER A 84 16.60 -7.90 -2.93
CA SER A 84 17.56 -8.98 -3.21
C SER A 84 17.24 -9.70 -4.53
N LYS A 85 15.95 -9.95 -4.80
CA LYS A 85 15.47 -10.61 -6.01
C LYS A 85 15.67 -9.74 -7.26
N LEU A 86 15.43 -8.43 -7.16
CA LEU A 86 15.69 -7.47 -8.24
C LEU A 86 17.18 -7.37 -8.58
N THR A 87 18.06 -7.35 -7.57
CA THR A 87 19.52 -7.39 -7.81
C THR A 87 19.93 -8.68 -8.52
N ASN A 88 19.39 -9.82 -8.08
CA ASN A 88 19.65 -11.09 -8.75
C ASN A 88 19.11 -11.10 -10.19
N TRP A 89 17.91 -10.57 -10.40
CA TRP A 89 17.30 -10.44 -11.73
C TRP A 89 18.17 -9.57 -12.65
N ASP A 90 18.65 -8.42 -12.19
CA ASP A 90 19.53 -7.54 -12.97
C ASP A 90 20.82 -8.26 -13.39
N ASN A 91 21.44 -9.00 -12.47
CA ASN A 91 22.63 -9.82 -12.76
C ASN A 91 22.34 -10.90 -13.82
N LYS A 92 21.24 -11.65 -13.66
CA LYS A 92 20.83 -12.69 -14.61
C LYS A 92 20.45 -12.10 -15.97
N ASN A 93 19.79 -10.95 -15.99
CA ASN A 93 19.38 -10.26 -17.20
C ASN A 93 20.59 -9.75 -18.00
N LYS A 94 21.58 -9.14 -17.32
CA LYS A 94 22.86 -8.74 -17.92
C LYS A 94 23.60 -9.93 -18.50
N ASN A 95 23.66 -11.05 -17.76
CA ASN A 95 24.30 -12.27 -18.25
C ASN A 95 23.58 -12.84 -19.48
N PHE A 96 22.25 -12.92 -19.46
CA PHE A 96 21.44 -13.37 -20.59
C PHE A 96 21.72 -12.53 -21.85
N HIS A 97 21.68 -11.20 -21.74
CA HIS A 97 21.98 -10.31 -22.87
C HIS A 97 23.42 -10.46 -23.38
N LYS A 98 24.39 -10.68 -22.49
CA LYS A 98 25.78 -10.95 -22.87
C LYS A 98 25.89 -12.26 -23.66
N ILE A 99 25.16 -13.29 -23.28
CA ILE A 99 25.16 -14.59 -23.96
C ILE A 99 24.41 -14.48 -25.29
N GLN A 100 23.28 -13.77 -25.32
CA GLN A 100 22.53 -13.51 -26.55
C GLN A 100 23.42 -12.85 -27.61
N LYS A 101 24.12 -11.76 -27.25
CA LYS A 101 25.09 -11.12 -28.16
C LYS A 101 26.18 -12.09 -28.63
N ARG A 102 26.67 -12.95 -27.75
CA ARG A 102 27.67 -13.97 -28.12
C ARG A 102 27.13 -14.96 -29.14
N VAL A 103 25.87 -15.38 -29.01
CA VAL A 103 25.20 -16.22 -30.00
C VAL A 103 25.09 -15.48 -31.33
N ASP A 104 24.64 -14.22 -31.31
CA ASP A 104 24.47 -13.38 -32.50
C ASP A 104 25.79 -13.20 -33.28
N TYR A 105 26.89 -12.98 -32.56
CA TYR A 105 28.23 -12.83 -33.14
C TYR A 105 28.99 -14.16 -33.30
N LYS A 106 28.38 -15.32 -32.99
CA LYS A 106 29.04 -16.64 -33.00
C LYS A 106 30.34 -16.69 -32.17
N LEU A 107 30.41 -15.93 -31.08
CA LEU A 107 31.56 -15.81 -30.18
C LEU A 107 31.43 -16.75 -29.00
N LEU A 108 32.24 -17.81 -28.98
CA LEU A 108 32.19 -18.82 -27.93
C LEU A 108 32.58 -18.25 -26.55
N PRO A 109 31.98 -18.73 -25.44
CA PRO A 109 32.47 -18.41 -24.10
C PRO A 109 33.86 -19.00 -23.88
N ASN A 110 34.70 -18.33 -23.11
CA ASN A 110 36.09 -18.71 -22.88
C ASN A 110 36.27 -20.14 -22.32
N PHE A 111 35.26 -20.71 -21.65
CA PHE A 111 35.34 -22.09 -21.17
C PHE A 111 35.10 -23.13 -22.28
N ILE A 112 34.35 -22.78 -23.34
CA ILE A 112 34.14 -23.63 -24.51
C ILE A 112 35.35 -23.56 -25.46
N GLU A 113 35.96 -22.38 -25.61
CA GLU A 113 37.12 -22.18 -26.49
C GLU A 113 38.38 -22.95 -26.04
N LYS A 114 38.50 -23.26 -24.75
CA LYS A 114 39.68 -23.96 -24.19
C LYS A 114 39.76 -25.43 -24.56
N HIS A 115 38.71 -26.01 -25.12
CA HIS A 115 38.69 -27.41 -25.51
C HIS A 115 38.94 -27.55 -27.01
N ASP A 116 40.17 -27.90 -27.36
CA ASP A 116 40.49 -28.43 -28.69
C ASP A 116 40.35 -29.96 -28.65
N PHE A 117 39.44 -30.49 -29.45
CA PHE A 117 39.20 -31.93 -29.57
C PHE A 117 39.96 -32.55 -30.74
N SER A 118 40.78 -31.76 -31.43
CA SER A 118 41.62 -32.22 -32.52
C SER A 118 42.75 -33.10 -31.98
N PHE A 119 42.93 -34.30 -32.53
CA PHE A 119 44.07 -35.16 -32.22
C PHE A 119 44.91 -35.42 -33.47
N LYS A 120 46.20 -35.73 -33.27
CA LYS A 120 47.08 -36.07 -34.37
C LYS A 120 46.84 -37.52 -34.78
N ILE A 121 46.66 -37.72 -36.08
CA ILE A 121 46.53 -39.05 -36.69
C ILE A 121 47.95 -39.52 -37.05
N ASP A 122 48.23 -40.82 -36.88
CA ASP A 122 49.47 -41.40 -37.38
C ASP A 122 49.43 -41.53 -38.90
N THR A 123 50.08 -40.59 -39.59
CA THR A 123 50.08 -40.50 -41.05
C THR A 123 50.83 -41.65 -41.74
N LYS A 124 51.49 -42.54 -40.98
CA LYS A 124 52.14 -43.74 -41.54
C LYS A 124 51.17 -44.91 -41.75
N VAL A 125 49.99 -44.84 -41.12
CA VAL A 125 48.97 -45.91 -41.14
C VAL A 125 47.92 -45.66 -42.22
N PHE A 126 47.72 -44.41 -42.61
CA PHE A 126 46.68 -43.99 -43.55
C PHE A 126 47.26 -43.51 -44.87
N GLU A 127 46.52 -43.69 -45.96
CA GLU A 127 46.89 -43.11 -47.25
C GLU A 127 46.71 -41.58 -47.24
N GLN A 128 47.50 -40.85 -48.05
CA GLN A 128 47.49 -39.38 -48.05
C GLN A 128 46.13 -38.76 -48.41
N ASN A 129 45.34 -39.45 -49.23
CA ASN A 129 43.97 -39.09 -49.61
C ASN A 129 42.94 -39.27 -48.48
N GLU A 130 43.22 -40.09 -47.46
CA GLU A 130 42.31 -40.37 -46.34
C GLU A 130 42.51 -39.42 -45.17
N ILE A 131 43.71 -38.85 -45.02
CA ILE A 131 44.08 -38.01 -43.87
C ILE A 131 43.24 -36.72 -43.81
N GLN A 132 43.08 -36.02 -44.94
CA GLN A 132 42.36 -34.74 -44.97
C GLN A 132 40.86 -34.90 -44.66
N PRO A 133 40.12 -35.87 -45.25
CA PRO A 133 38.74 -36.17 -44.86
C PRO A 133 38.57 -36.42 -43.36
N ILE A 134 39.46 -37.17 -42.72
CA ILE A 134 39.38 -37.44 -41.27
C ILE A 134 39.53 -36.14 -40.47
N TYR A 135 40.46 -35.26 -40.85
CA TYR A 135 40.60 -33.95 -40.20
C TYR A 135 39.37 -33.05 -40.41
N ASP A 136 38.72 -33.13 -41.57
CA ASP A 136 37.50 -32.40 -41.86
C ASP A 136 36.33 -32.91 -41.00
N GLU A 137 36.19 -34.24 -40.84
CA GLU A 137 35.23 -34.85 -39.90
C GLU A 137 35.50 -34.43 -38.45
N MET A 138 36.76 -34.46 -37.99
CA MET A 138 37.12 -33.97 -36.64
C MET A 138 36.72 -32.51 -36.43
N ARG A 139 36.94 -31.67 -37.45
CA ARG A 139 36.56 -30.25 -37.41
C ARG A 139 35.04 -30.09 -37.36
N GLU A 140 34.29 -30.89 -38.11
CA GLU A 140 32.83 -30.89 -38.08
C GLU A 140 32.29 -31.27 -36.71
N ILE A 141 32.80 -32.36 -36.12
CA ILE A 141 32.44 -32.81 -34.77
C ILE A 141 32.72 -31.72 -33.73
N THR A 142 33.91 -31.12 -33.79
CA THR A 142 34.33 -30.05 -32.87
C THR A 142 33.42 -28.82 -32.98
N ASN A 143 33.07 -28.42 -34.20
CA ASN A 143 32.18 -27.30 -34.45
C ASN A 143 30.75 -27.58 -34.00
N SER A 144 30.26 -28.80 -34.23
CA SER A 144 28.95 -29.26 -33.78
C SER A 144 28.85 -29.23 -32.25
N PHE A 145 29.86 -29.76 -31.55
CA PHE A 145 29.94 -29.68 -30.09
C PHE A 145 29.91 -28.24 -29.59
N LYS A 146 30.74 -27.35 -30.16
CA LYS A 146 30.80 -25.93 -29.80
C LYS A 146 29.44 -25.24 -29.96
N LYS A 147 28.74 -25.54 -31.07
CA LYS A 147 27.39 -25.02 -31.32
C LYS A 147 26.38 -25.52 -30.30
N GLN A 148 26.33 -26.83 -30.05
CA GLN A 148 25.40 -27.43 -29.09
C GLN A 148 25.65 -26.92 -27.66
N ALA A 149 26.91 -26.81 -27.25
CA ALA A 149 27.28 -26.28 -25.94
C ALA A 149 26.88 -24.80 -25.79
N MET A 150 27.03 -23.99 -26.84
CA MET A 150 26.55 -22.61 -26.84
C MET A 150 25.02 -22.52 -26.73
N GLU A 151 24.29 -23.31 -27.51
CA GLU A 151 22.82 -23.35 -27.43
C GLU A 151 22.34 -23.78 -26.04
N PHE A 152 22.98 -24.79 -25.45
CA PHE A 152 22.67 -25.25 -24.11
C PHE A 152 22.91 -24.14 -23.07
N TYR A 153 24.05 -23.44 -23.17
CA TYR A 153 24.38 -22.32 -22.29
C TYR A 153 23.37 -21.18 -22.40
N TYR A 154 22.94 -20.84 -23.62
CA TYR A 154 21.89 -19.84 -23.86
C TYR A 154 20.55 -20.25 -23.23
N ARG A 155 20.12 -21.50 -23.41
CA ARG A 155 18.88 -22.03 -22.82
C ARG A 155 18.90 -22.00 -21.29
N ILE A 156 20.04 -22.35 -20.68
CA ILE A 156 20.21 -22.26 -19.22
C ILE A 156 20.06 -20.81 -18.76
N ALA A 157 20.76 -19.87 -19.38
CA ALA A 157 20.69 -18.47 -18.99
C ALA A 157 19.27 -17.89 -19.10
N ALA A 158 18.53 -18.26 -20.17
CA ALA A 158 17.13 -17.89 -20.33
C ALA A 158 16.26 -18.46 -19.20
N ARG A 159 16.45 -19.74 -18.86
CA ARG A 159 15.70 -20.41 -17.79
C ARG A 159 16.00 -19.81 -16.41
N GLU A 160 17.26 -19.52 -16.11
CA GLU A 160 17.64 -18.87 -14.87
C GLU A 160 16.98 -17.48 -14.72
N LEU A 161 16.96 -16.69 -15.79
CA LEU A 161 16.29 -15.39 -15.81
C LEU A 161 14.78 -15.53 -15.56
N ASN A 162 14.13 -16.46 -16.26
CA ASN A 162 12.70 -16.72 -16.10
C ASN A 162 12.34 -17.21 -14.70
N ASN A 163 13.18 -18.06 -14.08
CA ASN A 163 12.96 -18.50 -12.70
C ASN A 163 12.93 -17.31 -11.73
N VAL A 164 13.91 -16.40 -11.81
CA VAL A 164 13.94 -15.23 -10.94
C VAL A 164 12.75 -14.30 -11.20
N ARG A 165 12.34 -14.15 -12.47
CA ARG A 165 11.13 -13.39 -12.82
C ARG A 165 9.88 -13.98 -12.18
N ASN A 166 9.68 -15.29 -12.29
CA ASN A 166 8.54 -15.98 -11.68
C ASN A 166 8.52 -15.80 -10.16
N GLU A 167 9.68 -15.87 -9.49
CA GLU A 167 9.78 -15.62 -8.06
C GLU A 167 9.35 -14.18 -7.69
N ILE A 168 9.77 -13.19 -8.49
CA ILE A 168 9.35 -11.80 -8.30
C ILE A 168 7.84 -11.66 -8.49
N ASP A 169 7.28 -12.26 -9.54
CA ASP A 169 5.84 -12.19 -9.84
C ASP A 169 5.00 -12.81 -8.71
N VAL A 170 5.43 -13.94 -8.15
CA VAL A 170 4.78 -14.57 -6.98
C VAL A 170 4.83 -13.67 -5.75
N ILE A 171 5.95 -13.01 -5.49
CA ILE A 171 6.09 -12.08 -4.36
C ILE A 171 5.16 -10.87 -4.55
N ILE A 172 5.10 -10.30 -5.76
CA ILE A 172 4.21 -9.17 -6.09
C ILE A 172 2.74 -9.57 -5.91
N GLU A 173 2.33 -10.71 -6.45
CA GLU A 173 0.94 -11.16 -6.39
C GLU A 173 0.47 -11.43 -4.96
N ASN A 174 1.33 -12.04 -4.13
CA ASN A 174 1.03 -12.28 -2.72
C ASN A 174 0.94 -11.00 -1.89
N CYS A 175 1.52 -9.90 -2.36
CA CYS A 175 1.47 -8.60 -1.67
C CYS A 175 0.43 -7.64 -2.27
N ARG A 176 -0.21 -8.01 -3.38
CA ARG A 176 -1.27 -7.22 -3.99
C ARG A 176 -2.51 -7.28 -3.09
N PRO A 177 -3.18 -6.13 -2.81
CA PRO A 177 -4.46 -6.16 -2.12
C PRO A 177 -5.46 -6.95 -2.97
N LYS A 178 -5.95 -8.07 -2.43
CA LYS A 178 -6.99 -8.85 -3.08
C LYS A 178 -8.31 -8.06 -3.03
N PRO A 179 -9.09 -8.02 -4.12
CA PRO A 179 -10.41 -7.41 -4.09
C PRO A 179 -11.23 -8.10 -2.99
N SER A 180 -11.83 -7.28 -2.12
CA SER A 180 -12.74 -7.74 -1.08
C SER A 180 -13.86 -8.55 -1.74
N SER A 181 -13.97 -9.83 -1.39
CA SER A 181 -15.08 -10.70 -1.76
C SER A 181 -16.39 -10.34 -1.03
N ALA A 182 -16.47 -9.17 -0.39
CA ALA A 182 -17.64 -8.70 0.36
C ALA A 182 -18.56 -7.74 -0.45
N LEU A 183 -18.45 -7.74 -1.78
CA LEU A 183 -19.40 -7.10 -2.68
C LEU A 183 -20.01 -8.18 -3.59
N ASN A 184 -20.83 -9.04 -3.02
CA ASN A 184 -21.85 -9.85 -3.71
C ASN A 184 -22.98 -10.12 -2.72
#